data_AF-A0A8J3YBN4-F1
#
_entry.id   AF-A0A8J3YBN4-F1
#
_cell.length_a   1.000
_cell.length_b   1.000
_cell.length_c   1.000
_cell.angle_alpha   90.00
_cell.angle_beta   90.00
_cell.angle_gamma   90.00
#
_symmetry.space_group_name_H-M   'P 1'
#
loop_
_entity.id
_entity.type
_entity.pdbx_description
1 polymer ?
#
loop_
_entity_poly.entity_id
_entity_poly.type
_entity_poly.pdbx_seq_one_letter_code
_entity_poly.pdbx_strand_id
1 'polypeptide(L)' 'MTVHQTDFPRRIVVGKPAVVAALRGRGLHMRADWVDRELPDRVDATRHTGLFATLGIDPADLPALPADQPTADQQA' A
#
# COMPACT_ATOMS: atom_id res chain seq x y z
N MET A 1 27.67 -24.57 -7.92
CA MET A 1 26.64 -23.88 -8.74
C MET A 1 25.81 -23.04 -7.80
N THR A 2 26.10 -21.75 -7.69
CA THR A 2 25.36 -20.83 -6.80
C THR A 2 24.14 -20.35 -7.56
N VAL A 3 22.96 -20.78 -7.13
CA VAL A 3 21.73 -20.14 -7.57
C VAL A 3 21.75 -18.72 -7.01
N HIS A 4 21.86 -17.71 -7.87
CA HIS A 4 21.49 -16.35 -7.52
C HIS A 4 20.00 -16.42 -7.18
N GLN A 5 19.69 -16.44 -5.89
CA GLN A 5 18.36 -16.12 -5.40
C GLN A 5 18.09 -14.69 -5.88
N THR A 6 17.39 -14.56 -7.01
CA THR A 6 16.83 -13.29 -7.44
C THR A 6 15.86 -12.89 -6.35
N ASP A 7 16.28 -12.00 -5.46
CA ASP A 7 15.38 -11.23 -4.63
C ASP A 7 14.58 -10.36 -5.60
N PHE A 8 13.50 -10.92 -6.13
CA PHE A 8 12.48 -10.13 -6.78
C PHE A 8 11.95 -9.22 -5.69
N PRO A 9 12.05 -7.89 -5.83
CA PRO A 9 11.66 -6.97 -4.79
C PRO A 9 10.24 -7.35 -4.38
N ARG A 10 10.07 -7.76 -3.12
CA ARG A 10 8.76 -8.16 -2.61
C ARG A 10 7.80 -7.04 -2.95
N ARG A 11 6.83 -7.36 -3.80
CA ARG A 11 5.80 -6.42 -4.22
C ARG A 11 4.95 -6.11 -3.00
N ILE A 12 5.05 -4.89 -2.49
CA ILE A 12 4.25 -4.43 -1.37
C ILE A 12 3.00 -3.78 -1.96
N VAL A 13 1.87 -4.47 -1.83
CA VAL A 13 0.56 -3.90 -2.18
C VAL A 13 -0.05 -3.37 -0.90
N VAL A 14 -0.48 -2.12 -0.91
CA VAL A 14 -1.16 -1.48 0.22
C VAL A 14 -2.60 -1.15 -0.17
N GLY A 15 -3.50 -1.27 0.79
CA GLY A 15 -4.88 -0.87 0.60
C GLY A 15 -5.03 0.64 0.74
N LYS A 16 -5.76 1.28 -0.17
CA LYS A 16 -6.19 2.67 -0.02
C LYS A 16 -6.71 3.01 1.38
N PRO A 17 -7.63 2.23 1.99
CA PRO A 17 -8.14 2.57 3.33
C PRO A 17 -7.05 2.64 4.39
N ALA A 18 -5.98 1.82 4.27
CA ALA A 18 -4.84 1.88 5.19
C ALA A 18 -4.02 3.17 5.01
N VAL A 19 -3.80 3.60 3.76
CA VAL A 19 -3.13 4.87 3.44
C VAL A 19 -3.93 6.06 4.00
N VAL A 20 -5.25 6.07 3.78
CA VAL A 20 -6.16 7.12 4.28
C VAL A 20 -6.17 7.16 5.81
N ALA A 21 -6.24 6.01 6.46
CA ALA A 21 -6.21 5.91 7.93
C ALA A 21 -4.89 6.44 8.50
N ALA A 22 -3.75 6.09 7.90
CA ALA A 22 -2.44 6.59 8.30
C ALA A 22 -2.34 8.12 8.15
N LEU A 23 -2.86 8.67 7.05
CA LEU A 23 -2.89 10.13 6.84
C LEU A 23 -3.78 10.83 7.87
N ARG A 24 -4.98 10.31 8.15
CA ARG A 24 -5.89 10.88 9.15
C ARG A 24 -5.31 10.80 10.56
N GLY A 25 -4.66 9.69 10.93
CA GLY A 25 -3.98 9.55 12.22
C GLY A 25 -2.85 10.56 12.43
N ARG A 26 -2.24 11.03 11.34
CA ARG A 26 -1.20 12.09 11.34
C ARG A 26 -1.78 13.52 11.26
N GLY A 27 -3.11 13.68 11.25
CA GLY A 27 -3.79 14.98 11.11
C GLY A 27 -3.81 15.53 9.67
N LEU A 28 -3.39 14.74 8.68
CA LEU A 28 -3.32 15.13 7.26
C LEU A 28 -4.66 14.89 6.55
N HIS A 29 -5.76 15.42 7.09
CA HIS A 29 -7.12 15.15 6.60
C HIS A 29 -7.35 15.56 5.15
N MET A 30 -6.85 16.73 4.72
CA MET A 30 -6.93 17.20 3.33
C MET A 30 -6.24 16.23 2.35
N ARG A 31 -5.05 15.71 2.72
CA ARG A 31 -4.33 14.73 1.90
C ARG A 31 -5.06 13.39 1.89
N ALA A 32 -5.65 12.99 3.02
CA ALA A 32 -6.41 11.76 3.12
C ALA A 32 -7.64 11.78 2.19
N ASP A 33 -8.35 12.91 2.09
CA ASP A 33 -9.52 13.05 1.21
C ASP A 33 -9.12 13.02 -0.27
N TRP A 34 -8.01 13.68 -0.63
CA TRP A 34 -7.47 13.61 -1.99
C TRP A 34 -7.05 12.18 -2.35
N VAL A 35 -6.34 11.49 -1.44
CA VAL A 35 -5.93 10.08 -1.63
C VAL A 35 -7.15 9.16 -1.77
N ASP A 36 -8.20 9.37 -0.97
CA ASP A 36 -9.41 8.55 -1.03
C ASP A 36 -10.10 8.61 -2.41
N ARG A 37 -10.04 9.78 -3.06
CA ARG A 37 -10.61 10.02 -4.38
C ARG A 37 -9.71 9.56 -5.53
N GLU A 38 -8.40 9.79 -5.41
CA GLU A 38 -7.44 9.54 -6.51
C GLU A 38 -6.85 8.13 -6.50
N LEU A 39 -6.59 7.55 -5.32
CA LEU A 39 -5.98 6.23 -5.29
C LEU A 39 -7.03 5.14 -5.61
N PRO A 40 -6.63 4.09 -6.34
CA PRO A 40 -7.43 2.87 -6.47
C PRO A 40 -7.36 2.06 -5.18
N ASP A 41 -8.29 1.11 -4.99
CA ASP A 41 -8.40 0.31 -3.77
C ASP A 41 -7.11 -0.44 -3.37
N ARG A 42 -6.32 -0.86 -4.36
CA ARG A 42 -5.02 -1.52 -4.16
C ARG A 42 -3.94 -0.75 -4.90
N VAL A 43 -2.93 -0.30 -4.16
CA VAL A 43 -1.78 0.42 -4.71
C VAL A 43 -0.52 -0.40 -4.51
N ASP A 44 0.18 -0.64 -5.61
CA ASP A 44 1.50 -1.26 -5.59
C ASP A 44 2.53 -0.22 -5.16
N ALA A 45 2.91 -0.26 -3.89
CA ALA A 45 3.85 0.68 -3.31
C ALA A 45 5.26 0.51 -3.86
N THR A 46 5.62 -0.69 -4.33
CA THR A 46 6.91 -0.95 -4.98
C THR A 46 7.01 -0.24 -6.33
N ARG A 47 5.88 -0.11 -7.06
CA ARG A 47 5.82 0.65 -8.32
C ARG A 47 5.60 2.16 -8.14
N HIS A 48 4.96 2.56 -7.05
CA HIS A 48 4.58 3.96 -6.80
C HIS A 48 5.33 4.62 -5.65
N THR A 49 6.58 4.22 -5.40
CA THR A 49 7.42 4.73 -4.30
C THR A 49 7.50 6.26 -4.27
N GLY A 50 7.59 6.92 -5.44
CA GLY A 50 7.61 8.38 -5.54
C GLY A 50 6.33 9.08 -5.07
N LEU A 51 5.16 8.45 -5.27
CA LEU A 51 3.88 8.98 -4.79
C LEU A 51 3.81 8.90 -3.26
N PHE A 52 4.20 7.76 -2.69
CA PHE A 52 4.26 7.58 -1.23
C PHE A 52 5.28 8.52 -0.58
N ALA A 53 6.44 8.72 -1.20
CA ALA A 53 7.44 9.70 -0.74
C ALA A 53 6.88 11.14 -0.73
N THR A 54 6.10 11.52 -1.74
CA THR A 54 5.44 12.85 -1.79
C THR A 54 4.41 13.02 -0.69
N LEU A 55 3.69 11.94 -0.36
CA LEU A 55 2.73 11.92 0.74
C LEU A 55 3.41 11.90 2.12
N GLY A 56 4.71 11.57 2.18
CA GLY A 56 5.47 11.41 3.44
C GLY A 56 5.11 10.12 4.19
N ILE A 57 4.65 9.11 3.46
CA ILE A 57 4.27 7.81 4.03
C ILE A 57 5.29 6.78 3.55
N ASP A 58 5.81 6.01 4.49
CA ASP A 58 6.62 4.84 4.14
C ASP A 58 5.67 3.64 3.94
N PRO A 59 5.73 2.94 2.80
CA PRO A 59 4.85 1.81 2.55
C PRO A 59 5.16 0.59 3.43
N ALA A 60 6.33 0.52 4.08
CA ALA A 60 6.63 -0.50 5.08
C ALA A 60 5.98 -0.19 6.45
N ASP A 61 5.57 1.06 6.69
CA ASP A 61 4.77 1.46 7.87
C ASP A 61 3.29 1.07 7.73
N LEU A 62 2.85 0.76 6.51
CA LEU A 62 1.49 0.39 6.21
C LEU A 62 1.30 -1.13 6.26
N PRO A 63 0.11 -1.62 6.69
CA PRO A 63 -0.21 -3.03 6.59
C PRO A 63 -0.23 -3.43 5.11
N ALA A 64 0.74 -4.27 4.73
CA ALA A 64 0.77 -4.85 3.40
C ALA A 64 -0.47 -5.74 3.23
N LEU A 65 -1.27 -5.46 2.20
CA LEU A 65 -2.26 -6.41 1.71
C LEU A 65 -1.49 -7.52 0.98
N PRO A 66 -1.67 -8.79 1.36
CA PRO A 66 -1.16 -9.88 0.55
C PRO A 66 -1.76 -9.74 -0.85
N ALA A 67 -0.89 -9.72 -1.87
CA ALA A 67 -1.31 -9.63 -3.27
C ALA A 67 -2.22 -10.82 -3.66
N ASP A 68 -2.20 -11.89 -2.87
CA ASP A 68 -2.94 -13.15 -3.01
C ASP A 68 -3.92 -13.38 -1.84
N GLN A 69 -4.68 -12.36 -1.42
CA GLN A 69 -5.87 -12.65 -0.59
C GLN A 69 -7.04 -12.95 -1.53
N PRO A 70 -7.50 -14.21 -1.66
CA PRO A 70 -8.85 -14.44 -2.14
C PRO A 70 -9.76 -13.61 -1.23
N THR A 71 -10.58 -12.76 -1.84
CA THR A 71 -11.61 -11.99 -1.14
C THR A 71 -12.27 -12.93 -0.15
N ALA A 72 -12.09 -12.70 1.15
CA ALA A 72 -12.70 -13.47 2.22
C ALA A 72 -14.20 -13.13 2.33
N ASP A 73 -14.88 -13.28 1.19
CA ASP A 73 -16.32 -13.33 0.97
C ASP A 73 -16.64 -14.73 0.41
N GLN A 74 -16.11 -15.76 1.07
CA GLN A 74 -16.46 -17.16 0.81
C GLN A 74 -16.40 -17.98 2.11
N GLN A 75 -16.88 -17.44 3.23
CA GLN A 75 -17.15 -18.20 4.44
C GLN A 75 -18.37 -17.62 5.18
N ALA A 76 -19.57 -17.91 4.68
CA ALA A 76 -20.74 -18.37 5.43
C ALA A 76 -21.98 -18.36 4.54
#